data_AF-A0AAW5EDI4-F1
#
_entry.id   AF-A0AAW5EDI4-F1
#
_cell.length_a   1.000
_cell.length_b   1.000
_cell.length_c   1.000
_cell.angle_alpha   90.00
_cell.angle_beta   90.00
_cell.angle_gamma   90.00
#
_symmetry.space_group_name_H-M   'P 1'
#
loop_
_entity.id
_entity.type
_entity.pdbx_description
1 polymer ?
#
loop_
_entity_poly.entity_id
_entity_poly.type
_entity_poly.pdbx_seq_one_letter_code
_entity_poly.pdbx_strand_id
1 'polypeptide(L)'
;RAEFGDDLRAFSKELFELCKVLNAYHKEKDTKILISPLSTILKKLPGQKHLKNYKLSKKNVFNLSEFKNELNKLGYEFVDMVQDKGEVSIRGEIIDIFCINEELPTRVLLFGDELESIRKFDPMNQKSFPKEYEELEICPFLTYFSEENYENFKDKLENFNSDVL
;
A
#
# COMPACT_ATOMS: atom_id res chain seq x y z
N ARG A 1 -8.38 -16.56 -9.66
CA ARG A 1 -9.09 -15.45 -8.98
C ARG A 1 -9.60 -15.96 -7.66
N ALA A 2 -9.42 -15.19 -6.59
CA ALA A 2 -10.04 -15.49 -5.30
C ALA A 2 -11.58 -15.51 -5.39
N GLU A 3 -12.17 -16.44 -4.67
CA GLU A 3 -13.59 -16.56 -4.34
C GLU A 3 -13.82 -16.30 -2.85
N PHE A 4 -15.09 -16.20 -2.45
CA PHE A 4 -15.42 -15.98 -1.04
C PHE A 4 -14.99 -17.20 -0.21
N GLY A 5 -14.22 -16.96 0.85
CA GLY A 5 -13.65 -18.01 1.71
C GLY A 5 -12.22 -18.40 1.35
N ASP A 6 -11.68 -17.94 0.23
CA ASP A 6 -10.28 -18.18 -0.13
C ASP A 6 -9.31 -17.34 0.70
N ASP A 7 -8.12 -17.88 0.95
CA ASP A 7 -6.99 -17.11 1.48
C ASP A 7 -6.47 -16.13 0.42
N LEU A 8 -6.76 -14.84 0.63
CA LEU A 8 -6.35 -13.77 -0.29
C LEU A 8 -4.84 -13.63 -0.44
N ARG A 9 -4.03 -14.13 0.50
CA ARG A 9 -2.56 -14.08 0.41
C ARG A 9 -2.04 -14.87 -0.78
N ALA A 10 -2.69 -15.99 -1.13
CA ALA A 10 -2.35 -16.77 -2.32
C ALA A 10 -2.59 -16.00 -3.64
N PHE A 11 -3.39 -14.94 -3.59
CA PHE A 11 -3.76 -14.12 -4.75
C PHE A 11 -3.20 -12.69 -4.67
N SER A 12 -2.33 -12.39 -3.69
CA SER A 12 -1.79 -11.04 -3.46
C SER A 12 -1.18 -10.42 -4.71
N LYS A 13 -0.40 -11.20 -5.48
CA LYS A 13 0.21 -10.76 -6.75
C LYS A 13 -0.83 -10.33 -7.79
N GLU A 14 -1.91 -11.11 -7.96
CA GLU A 14 -3.00 -10.75 -8.89
C GLU A 14 -3.67 -9.44 -8.44
N LEU A 15 -3.91 -9.31 -7.14
CA LEU A 15 -4.57 -8.16 -6.54
C LEU A 15 -3.69 -6.89 -6.61
N PHE A 16 -2.38 -7.02 -6.42
CA PHE A 16 -1.42 -5.93 -6.60
C PHE A 16 -1.44 -5.39 -8.03
N GLU A 17 -1.39 -6.28 -9.03
CA GLU A 17 -1.42 -5.85 -10.43
C GLU A 17 -2.76 -5.18 -10.80
N LEU A 18 -3.88 -5.71 -10.28
CA LEU A 18 -5.19 -5.08 -10.46
C LEU A 18 -5.24 -3.67 -9.86
N CYS A 19 -4.79 -3.49 -8.62
CA CYS A 19 -4.78 -2.20 -7.94
C CYS A 19 -3.82 -1.22 -8.64
N LYS A 20 -2.65 -1.68 -9.07
CA LYS A 20 -1.67 -0.90 -9.84
C LYS A 20 -2.27 -0.38 -11.16
N VAL A 21 -2.92 -1.25 -11.94
CA VAL A 21 -3.53 -0.86 -13.22
C VAL A 21 -4.68 0.12 -13.02
N LEU A 22 -5.57 -0.15 -12.07
CA LEU A 22 -6.69 0.76 -11.76
C LEU A 22 -6.18 2.11 -11.22
N ASN A 23 -5.13 2.11 -10.40
CA ASN A 23 -4.52 3.34 -9.90
C ASN A 23 -3.97 4.20 -11.05
N ALA A 24 -3.20 3.59 -11.95
CA ALA A 24 -2.69 4.28 -13.14
C ALA A 24 -3.84 4.81 -14.02
N TYR A 25 -4.86 3.99 -14.26
CA TYR A 25 -6.05 4.39 -15.01
C TYR A 25 -6.77 5.59 -14.39
N HIS A 26 -6.91 5.63 -13.06
CA HIS A 26 -7.58 6.75 -12.38
C HIS A 26 -6.74 8.03 -12.31
N LYS A 27 -5.41 7.93 -12.37
CA LYS A 27 -4.51 9.10 -12.43
C LYS A 27 -4.45 9.74 -13.81
N GLU A 28 -4.58 8.94 -14.86
CA GLU A 28 -4.53 9.43 -16.23
C GLU A 28 -5.69 10.40 -16.52
N LYS A 29 -5.34 11.59 -16.99
CA LYS A 29 -6.29 12.69 -17.29
C LYS A 29 -6.67 12.73 -18.76
N ASP A 30 -5.78 12.24 -19.62
CA ASP A 30 -6.00 12.19 -21.05
C ASP A 30 -6.84 10.95 -21.45
N THR A 31 -6.99 10.75 -22.76
CA THR A 31 -7.71 9.60 -23.31
C THR A 31 -7.07 8.29 -22.87
N LYS A 32 -7.85 7.45 -22.18
CA LYS A 32 -7.38 6.19 -21.59
C LYS A 32 -8.22 5.00 -22.01
N ILE A 33 -7.55 3.87 -22.25
CA ILE A 33 -8.17 2.59 -22.62
C ILE A 33 -7.81 1.57 -21.56
N LEU A 34 -8.81 0.89 -21.02
CA LEU A 34 -8.64 -0.25 -20.11
C LEU A 34 -9.03 -1.52 -20.86
N ILE A 35 -8.09 -2.45 -21.01
CA ILE A 35 -8.34 -3.77 -21.58
C ILE A 35 -8.47 -4.74 -20.42
N SER A 36 -9.56 -5.49 -20.36
CA SER A 36 -9.81 -6.43 -19.27
C SER A 36 -10.67 -7.61 -19.73
N PRO A 37 -10.42 -8.83 -19.23
CA PRO A 37 -11.33 -9.95 -19.41
C PRO A 37 -12.73 -9.64 -18.87
N LEU A 38 -13.77 -10.20 -19.50
CA LEU A 38 -15.16 -10.03 -19.04
C LEU A 38 -15.34 -10.48 -17.58
N SER A 39 -14.70 -11.58 -17.19
CA SER A 39 -14.72 -12.11 -15.81
C SER A 39 -14.17 -11.13 -14.77
N THR A 40 -13.37 -10.14 -15.16
CA THR A 40 -12.85 -9.10 -14.28
C THR A 40 -13.87 -8.01 -14.01
N ILE A 41 -14.50 -7.52 -15.07
CA ILE A 41 -15.45 -6.41 -15.02
C ILE A 41 -16.73 -6.83 -14.30
N LEU A 42 -17.09 -8.11 -14.35
CA LEU A 42 -18.25 -8.66 -13.63
C LEU A 42 -18.08 -8.70 -12.11
N LYS A 43 -16.84 -8.57 -11.58
CA LYS A 43 -16.60 -8.49 -10.13
C LYS A 43 -16.64 -7.02 -9.68
N LYS A 44 -17.01 -6.78 -8.42
CA LYS A 44 -16.86 -5.45 -7.81
C LYS A 44 -15.37 -5.11 -7.74
N LEU A 45 -14.99 -3.97 -8.30
CA LEU A 45 -13.62 -3.47 -8.32
C LEU A 45 -13.50 -2.20 -7.46
N PRO A 46 -12.31 -1.91 -6.92
CA PRO A 46 -12.06 -0.65 -6.22
C PRO A 46 -12.31 0.54 -7.16
N GLY A 47 -13.22 1.43 -6.76
CA GLY A 47 -13.43 2.69 -7.47
C GLY A 47 -12.34 3.73 -7.15
N GLN A 48 -12.33 4.84 -7.91
CA GLN A 48 -11.32 5.91 -7.78
C GLN A 48 -11.10 6.40 -6.34
N LYS A 49 -12.18 6.52 -5.55
CA LYS A 49 -12.11 6.98 -4.15
C LYS A 49 -11.30 6.03 -3.24
N HIS A 50 -11.21 4.75 -3.59
CA HIS A 50 -10.49 3.74 -2.83
C HIS A 50 -9.01 3.62 -3.24
N LEU A 51 -8.63 4.23 -4.36
CA LEU A 51 -7.28 4.15 -4.94
C LEU A 51 -6.57 5.51 -4.89
N LYS A 52 -6.86 6.32 -3.86
CA LYS A 52 -6.18 7.59 -3.64
C LYS A 52 -4.82 7.34 -3.00
N ASN A 53 -3.76 7.80 -3.64
CA ASN A 53 -2.42 7.62 -3.11
C ASN A 53 -2.16 8.55 -1.92
N TYR A 54 -1.42 8.02 -0.96
CA TYR A 54 -0.84 8.83 0.10
C TYR A 54 0.49 9.40 -0.38
N LYS A 55 0.68 10.70 -0.21
CA LYS A 55 1.89 11.40 -0.65
C LYS A 55 2.67 11.88 0.56
N LEU A 56 3.95 11.56 0.56
CA LEU A 56 4.90 11.97 1.57
C LEU A 56 5.98 12.80 0.90
N SER A 57 6.30 13.97 1.45
CA SER A 57 7.31 14.88 0.90
C SER A 57 8.19 15.41 2.02
N LYS A 58 9.45 15.73 1.70
CA LYS A 58 10.41 16.31 2.66
C LYS A 58 9.96 17.62 3.32
N LYS A 59 8.91 18.26 2.82
CA LYS A 59 8.45 19.59 3.27
C LYS A 59 7.45 19.56 4.43
N ASN A 60 6.96 18.38 4.81
CA ASN A 60 5.88 18.25 5.78
C ASN A 60 6.42 17.78 7.13
N VAL A 61 5.83 18.31 8.21
CA VAL A 61 6.01 17.75 9.56
C VAL A 61 5.44 16.33 9.57
N PHE A 62 6.22 15.39 10.09
CA PHE A 62 5.94 13.97 10.05
C PHE A 62 5.50 13.45 11.40
N ASN A 63 4.24 13.00 11.47
CA ASN A 63 3.72 12.27 12.62
C ASN A 63 3.73 10.76 12.34
N LEU A 64 4.65 10.05 13.01
CA LEU A 64 4.81 8.61 12.86
C LEU A 64 3.55 7.82 13.23
N SER A 65 2.80 8.27 14.23
CA SER A 65 1.60 7.56 14.71
C SER A 65 0.45 7.64 13.70
N GLU A 66 0.23 8.81 13.12
CA GLU A 66 -0.73 9.01 12.04
C GLU A 66 -0.32 8.23 10.79
N PHE A 67 0.97 8.26 10.45
CA PHE A 67 1.49 7.53 9.31
C PHE A 67 1.27 6.01 9.43
N LYS A 68 1.49 5.43 10.63
CA LYS A 68 1.17 4.02 10.89
C LYS A 68 -0.29 3.69 10.66
N ASN A 69 -1.20 4.56 11.12
CA ASN A 69 -2.64 4.37 10.93
C ASN A 69 -3.01 4.44 9.44
N GLU A 70 -2.44 5.40 8.69
CA GLU A 70 -2.67 5.49 7.25
C GLU A 70 -2.15 4.27 6.49
N LEU A 71 -0.98 3.72 6.85
CA LEU A 71 -0.46 2.50 6.23
C LEU A 71 -1.36 1.28 6.46
N ASN A 72 -1.94 1.14 7.66
CA ASN A 72 -2.95 0.12 7.93
C ASN A 72 -4.19 0.31 7.05
N LYS A 73 -4.70 1.54 6.93
CA LYS A 73 -5.84 1.88 6.06
C LYS A 73 -5.54 1.64 4.57
N LEU A 74 -4.27 1.72 4.17
CA LEU A 74 -3.78 1.41 2.83
C LEU A 74 -3.54 -0.09 2.59
N GLY A 75 -3.69 -0.93 3.62
CA GLY A 75 -3.56 -2.39 3.51
C GLY A 75 -2.13 -2.91 3.52
N TYR A 76 -1.16 -2.15 4.06
CA TYR A 76 0.23 -2.61 4.16
C TYR A 76 0.45 -3.48 5.39
N GLU A 77 1.26 -4.52 5.23
CA GLU A 77 1.63 -5.45 6.30
C GLU A 77 2.89 -4.97 7.02
N PHE A 78 2.82 -4.89 8.35
CA PHE A 78 3.96 -4.54 9.17
C PHE A 78 4.84 -5.76 9.43
N VAL A 79 6.09 -5.69 8.98
CA VAL A 79 7.09 -6.74 9.10
C VAL A 79 8.37 -6.20 9.72
N ASP A 80 9.22 -7.10 10.24
CA ASP A 80 10.53 -6.70 10.78
C ASP A 80 11.51 -6.26 9.68
N MET A 81 11.34 -6.77 8.47
CA MET A 81 12.24 -6.55 7.34
C MET A 81 11.46 -6.66 6.02
N VAL A 82 11.48 -5.59 5.24
CA VAL A 82 10.80 -5.54 3.93
C VAL A 82 11.58 -6.38 2.90
N GLN A 83 10.87 -7.31 2.29
CA GLN A 83 11.34 -8.23 1.26
C GLN A 83 10.43 -8.20 0.02
N ASP A 84 9.13 -8.04 0.21
CA ASP A 84 8.12 -8.12 -0.84
C ASP A 84 7.17 -6.91 -0.87
N LYS A 85 6.42 -6.78 -1.97
CA LYS A 85 5.44 -5.70 -2.17
C LYS A 85 4.32 -5.77 -1.14
N GLY A 86 3.84 -4.60 -0.72
CA GLY A 86 2.79 -4.48 0.29
C GLY A 86 3.31 -4.53 1.73
N GLU A 87 4.63 -4.68 1.91
CA GLU A 87 5.25 -4.70 3.24
C GLU A 87 5.77 -3.33 3.66
N VAL A 88 5.78 -3.11 4.97
CA VAL A 88 6.38 -1.95 5.62
C VAL A 88 7.10 -2.36 6.91
N SER A 89 8.26 -1.75 7.16
CA SER A 89 9.02 -1.90 8.41
C SER A 89 9.30 -0.51 8.98
N ILE A 90 9.08 -0.33 10.28
CA ILE A 90 9.36 0.92 11.00
C ILE A 90 10.27 0.61 12.18
N ARG A 91 11.50 1.11 12.13
CA ARG A 91 12.56 0.88 13.12
C ARG A 91 13.20 2.19 13.53
N GLY A 92 12.67 2.79 14.60
CA GLY A 92 13.08 4.12 15.06
C GLY A 92 12.85 5.15 13.95
N GLU A 93 13.95 5.71 13.45
CA GLU A 93 13.98 6.74 12.41
C GLU A 93 13.98 6.17 10.97
N ILE A 94 14.02 4.85 10.81
CA ILE A 94 14.04 4.20 9.50
C ILE A 94 12.67 3.61 9.18
N ILE A 95 12.12 4.03 8.05
CA ILE A 95 10.90 3.45 7.47
C ILE A 95 11.26 2.82 6.13
N ASP A 96 11.08 1.52 6.01
CA ASP A 96 11.19 0.82 4.75
C ASP A 96 9.80 0.45 4.26
N ILE A 97 9.49 0.72 3.00
CA ILE A 97 8.17 0.42 2.41
C ILE A 97 8.32 -0.06 0.97
N PHE A 98 7.65 -1.15 0.62
CA PHE A 98 7.60 -1.64 -0.76
C PHE A 98 6.22 -1.42 -1.37
N CYS A 99 6.07 -0.33 -2.12
CA CYS A 99 4.80 -0.04 -2.76
C CYS A 99 4.44 -1.05 -3.86
N ILE A 100 3.16 -1.41 -3.94
CA ILE A 100 2.67 -2.44 -4.88
C ILE A 100 2.90 -2.06 -6.35
N ASN A 101 2.89 -0.75 -6.64
CA ASN A 101 3.06 -0.18 -7.97
C ASN A 101 4.52 0.13 -8.32
N GLU A 102 5.47 -0.13 -7.42
CA GLU A 102 6.89 0.16 -7.60
C GLU A 102 7.70 -1.11 -7.92
N GLU A 103 8.88 -0.93 -8.49
CA GLU A 103 9.82 -2.04 -8.77
C GLU A 103 10.80 -2.26 -7.62
N LEU A 104 11.12 -1.21 -6.86
CA LEU A 104 12.05 -1.23 -5.74
C LEU A 104 11.42 -0.60 -4.50
N PRO A 105 11.71 -1.14 -3.30
CA PRO A 105 11.27 -0.55 -2.06
C PRO A 105 11.99 0.77 -1.79
N THR A 106 11.36 1.60 -0.96
CA THR A 106 11.84 2.91 -0.57
C THR A 106 12.17 2.91 0.91
N ARG A 107 13.36 3.40 1.26
CA ARG A 107 13.78 3.74 2.61
C ARG A 107 13.62 5.23 2.83
N VAL A 108 12.89 5.58 3.87
CA VAL A 108 12.77 6.95 4.40
C VAL A 108 13.57 7.01 5.70
N LEU A 109 14.44 8.02 5.80
CA LEU A 109 15.11 8.38 7.04
C LEU A 109 14.44 9.61 7.64
N LEU A 110 14.18 9.54 8.93
CA LEU A 110 13.63 10.62 9.73
C LEU A 110 14.72 11.27 10.58
N PHE A 111 14.55 12.55 10.86
CA PHE A 111 15.30 13.25 11.89
C PHE A 111 14.30 13.98 12.79
N GLY A 112 14.01 13.39 13.95
CA GLY A 112 12.90 13.86 14.78
C GLY A 112 11.55 13.71 14.07
N ASP A 113 10.88 14.83 13.81
CA ASP A 113 9.60 14.93 13.10
C ASP A 113 9.76 15.38 11.64
N GLU A 114 10.97 15.33 11.08
CA GLU A 114 11.24 15.71 9.70
C GLU A 114 11.67 14.53 8.82
N LEU A 115 11.34 14.59 7.53
CA LEU A 115 11.85 13.67 6.52
C LEU A 115 13.21 14.13 6.00
N GLU A 116 14.26 13.41 6.37
CA GLU A 116 15.63 13.74 5.98
C GLU A 116 15.95 13.23 4.56
N SER A 117 15.72 11.94 4.30
CA SER A 117 16.12 11.28 3.05
C SER A 117 15.09 10.27 2.59
N ILE A 118 14.85 10.22 1.28
CA ILE A 118 14.00 9.23 0.61
C ILE A 118 14.85 8.58 -0.48
N ARG A 119 15.12 7.28 -0.35
CA ARG A 119 15.99 6.54 -1.28
C ARG A 119 15.38 5.19 -1.61
N LYS A 120 15.58 4.72 -2.84
CA LYS A 120 15.29 3.32 -3.16
C LYS A 120 16.35 2.41 -2.55
N PHE A 121 16.04 1.15 -2.27
CA PHE A 121 17.03 0.17 -1.83
C PHE A 121 16.80 -1.19 -2.48
N ASP A 122 17.82 -2.03 -2.47
CA ASP A 122 17.73 -3.41 -2.97
C ASP A 122 17.18 -4.32 -1.85
N PRO A 123 16.04 -5.01 -2.05
CA PRO A 123 15.43 -5.84 -1.00
C PRO A 123 16.29 -7.06 -0.62
N MET A 124 17.18 -7.53 -1.50
CA MET A 124 18.00 -8.72 -1.25
C MET A 124 19.18 -8.41 -0.33
N ASN A 125 19.85 -7.27 -0.54
CA ASN A 125 21.04 -6.90 0.23
C ASN A 125 20.83 -5.72 1.18
N GLN A 126 19.65 -5.10 1.16
CA GLN A 126 19.21 -4.00 2.03
C GLN A 126 20.02 -2.71 1.93
N LYS A 127 20.80 -2.54 0.85
CA LYS A 127 21.58 -1.34 0.60
C LYS A 127 20.77 -0.33 -0.21
N SER A 128 20.75 0.90 0.29
CA SER A 128 20.14 2.02 -0.42
C SER A 128 20.97 2.41 -1.64
N PHE A 129 20.28 2.76 -2.72
CA PHE A 129 20.90 3.38 -3.87
C PHE A 129 21.28 4.84 -3.55
N PRO A 130 22.31 5.41 -4.20
CA PRO A 130 22.75 6.77 -3.93
C PRO A 130 21.72 7.85 -4.29
N LYS A 131 20.81 7.56 -5.23
CA LYS A 131 19.83 8.52 -5.73
C LYS A 131 18.77 8.84 -4.67
N GLU A 132 18.62 10.12 -4.37
CA GLU A 132 17.55 10.65 -3.52
C GLU A 132 16.33 11.10 -4.33
N TYR A 133 15.19 11.11 -3.64
CA TYR A 133 13.90 11.54 -4.16
C TYR A 133 13.30 12.60 -3.22
N GLU A 134 12.53 13.53 -3.77
CA GLU A 134 11.87 14.60 -3.00
C GLU A 134 10.54 14.14 -2.40
N GLU A 135 9.91 13.16 -3.03
CA GLU A 135 8.59 12.65 -2.65
C GLU A 135 8.53 11.12 -2.77
N LEU A 136 7.67 10.55 -1.95
CA LEU A 136 7.23 9.17 -1.99
C LEU A 136 5.71 9.15 -2.18
N GLU A 137 5.24 8.40 -3.16
CA GLU A 137 3.82 8.15 -3.37
C GLU A 137 3.51 6.69 -3.07
N ILE A 138 2.54 6.46 -2.17
CA ILE A 138 2.15 5.14 -1.68
C ILE A 138 0.80 4.77 -2.28
N CYS A 139 0.77 3.67 -3.04
CA CYS A 139 -0.43 3.16 -3.69
C CYS A 139 -1.20 2.20 -2.75
N PRO A 140 -2.52 2.37 -2.54
CA PRO A 140 -3.29 1.48 -1.68
C PRO A 140 -3.36 0.04 -2.22
N PHE A 141 -3.34 -0.95 -1.31
CA PHE A 141 -3.66 -2.35 -1.59
C PHE A 141 -5.11 -2.67 -1.24
N LEU A 142 -5.82 -3.34 -2.16
CA LEU A 142 -7.23 -3.76 -2.09
C LEU A 142 -8.24 -2.61 -1.99
N THR A 143 -8.15 -1.74 -0.99
CA THR A 143 -9.01 -0.57 -0.78
C THR A 143 -8.43 0.37 0.27
N TYR A 144 -8.46 1.68 0.03
CA TYR A 144 -8.49 2.66 1.12
C TYR A 144 -9.80 2.51 1.88
N PHE A 145 -9.73 2.05 3.13
CA PHE A 145 -10.87 2.15 4.04
C PHE A 145 -11.02 3.62 4.45
N SER A 146 -12.21 4.21 4.30
CA SER A 146 -12.54 5.40 5.10
C SER A 146 -12.49 5.01 6.57
N GLU A 147 -12.23 5.96 7.48
CA GLU A 147 -12.22 5.67 8.93
C GLU A 147 -13.48 4.92 9.37
N GLU A 148 -14.65 5.37 8.93
CA GLU A 148 -15.92 4.70 9.19
C GLU A 148 -15.96 3.25 8.66
N ASN A 149 -15.44 2.99 7.45
CA ASN A 149 -15.42 1.64 6.90
C ASN A 149 -14.38 0.75 7.59
N TYR A 150 -13.29 1.34 8.07
CA TYR A 150 -12.24 0.63 8.80
C TYR A 150 -12.75 0.19 10.17
N GLU A 151 -13.36 1.09 10.94
CA GLU A 151 -13.94 0.76 12.25
C GLU A 151 -15.09 -0.25 12.09
N ASN A 152 -16.00 -0.05 11.12
CA ASN A 152 -17.05 -1.03 10.83
C ASN A 152 -16.50 -2.41 10.43
N PHE A 153 -15.37 -2.46 9.74
CA PHE A 153 -14.71 -3.72 9.36
C PHE A 153 -14.05 -4.38 10.56
N LYS A 154 -13.36 -3.60 11.39
CA LYS A 154 -12.74 -4.04 12.64
C LYS A 154 -13.78 -4.60 13.61
N ASP A 155 -14.90 -3.90 13.79
CA ASP A 155 -16.03 -4.37 14.60
C ASP A 155 -16.59 -5.68 14.07
N LYS A 156 -16.73 -5.82 12.74
CA LYS A 156 -17.17 -7.08 12.12
C LYS A 156 -16.17 -8.21 12.33
N LEU A 157 -14.87 -7.93 12.30
CA LEU A 157 -13.80 -8.89 12.55
C LEU A 157 -13.79 -9.36 14.01
N GLU A 158 -13.89 -8.43 14.96
CA GLU A 158 -13.92 -8.75 16.40
C GLU A 158 -15.16 -9.59 16.77
N ASN A 159 -16.28 -9.36 16.08
CA ASN A 159 -17.50 -10.14 16.25
C ASN A 159 -17.63 -11.31 15.25
N PHE A 160 -16.60 -11.60 14.46
CA PHE A 160 -16.62 -12.68 13.49
C PHE A 160 -16.44 -14.02 14.22
N ASN A 161 -17.55 -14.66 14.57
CA ASN A 161 -17.53 -16.06 15.01
C ASN A 161 -17.25 -16.96 13.81
N SER A 162 -16.00 -17.41 13.73
CA SER A 162 -15.55 -18.39 12.77
C SER A 162 -15.70 -19.80 13.36
N ASP A 163 -16.64 -20.60 12.84
CA ASP A 163 -16.77 -22.05 13.12
C ASP A 163 -15.65 -22.86 12.43
N VAL A 164 -14.45 -22.32 12.35
CA VAL A 164 -13.29 -22.99 11.75
C VAL A 164 -12.44 -23.59 12.86
N LEU A 165 -12.83 -24.81 13.24
CA LEU A 165 -11.94 -25.91 13.60
C LEU A 165 -12.01 -26.94 12.46
#